data_AF-A0AAV2B0D4-F1
#
_entry.id   AF-A0AAV2B0D4-F1
#
_cell.length_a   1.000
_cell.length_b   1.000
_cell.length_c   1.000
_cell.angle_alpha   90.00
_cell.angle_beta   90.00
_cell.angle_gamma   90.00
#
_symmetry.space_group_name_H-M   'P 1'
#
loop_
_entity.id
_entity.type
_entity.pdbx_description
1 polymer ?
#
loop_
_entity_poly.entity_id
_entity_poly.type
_entity_poly.pdbx_seq_one_letter_code
_entity_poly.pdbx_strand_id
1 'polypeptide(L)'
;MGPPDSPYEGGAFCLSIHFPKTYPFKPPKVRFTTKIYHPNIDSNGRICLDILDTAWSPALTVPKLLLSICSILCDPNPNSPLRGEIAAIYRSNRKLYNENAREYTRKYAM
;
A
#
# COMPACT_ATOMS: atom_id res chain seq x y z
N MET A 1 9.53 -0.35 -6.06
CA MET A 1 9.68 1.00 -6.64
C MET A 1 8.33 1.67 -6.67
N GLY A 2 8.27 2.97 -6.38
CA GLY A 2 7.05 3.75 -6.52
C GLY A 2 6.65 3.87 -8.00
N PRO A 3 5.35 3.76 -8.33
CA PRO A 3 4.89 3.88 -9.70
C PRO A 3 5.21 5.26 -10.32
N PRO A 4 5.49 5.33 -11.63
CA PRO A 4 5.60 6.61 -12.33
C PRO A 4 4.27 7.35 -12.31
N ASP A 5 4.31 8.68 -12.44
CA ASP A 5 3.14 9.58 -12.43
C ASP A 5 2.32 9.52 -11.13
N SER A 6 2.89 8.94 -10.08
CA SER A 6 2.31 8.87 -8.73
C SER A 6 3.10 9.77 -7.77
N PRO A 7 2.53 10.17 -6.61
CA PRO A 7 3.30 10.89 -5.60
C PRO A 7 4.40 10.02 -4.94
N TYR A 8 4.50 8.74 -5.30
CA TYR A 8 5.49 7.79 -4.82
C TYR A 8 6.66 7.60 -5.79
N GLU A 9 6.61 8.20 -6.98
CA GLU A 9 7.65 8.08 -8.01
C GLU A 9 9.05 8.36 -7.45
N GLY A 10 10.02 7.55 -7.90
CA GLY A 10 11.41 7.61 -7.45
C GLY A 10 11.68 6.94 -6.09
N GLY A 11 10.64 6.61 -5.31
CA GLY A 11 10.79 5.95 -4.02
C GLY A 11 11.08 4.44 -4.10
N ALA A 12 11.98 3.96 -3.25
CA ALA A 12 12.21 2.55 -2.93
C ALA A 12 11.50 2.18 -1.61
N PHE A 13 10.44 1.37 -1.74
CA PHE A 13 9.66 0.88 -0.61
C PHE A 13 9.97 -0.59 -0.34
N CYS A 14 10.42 -0.88 0.88
CA CYS A 14 10.68 -2.22 1.34
C CYS A 14 9.41 -2.82 1.97
N LEU A 15 9.19 -4.11 1.71
CA LEU A 15 8.11 -4.89 2.29
C LEU A 15 8.66 -6.13 2.97
N SER A 16 8.04 -6.51 4.10
CA SER A 16 8.21 -7.82 4.71
C SER A 16 7.08 -8.74 4.25
N ILE A 17 7.44 -9.95 3.83
CA ILE A 17 6.49 -10.98 3.40
C ILE A 17 6.75 -12.24 4.24
N HIS A 18 5.72 -12.68 4.96
CA HIS A 18 5.79 -13.89 5.77
C HIS A 18 4.75 -14.91 5.31
N PHE A 19 5.23 -16.07 4.87
CA PHE A 19 4.37 -17.16 4.41
C PHE A 19 3.94 -18.03 5.60
N PRO A 20 2.62 -18.22 5.84
CA PRO A 20 2.16 -19.15 6.85
C PRO A 20 2.43 -20.60 6.40
N LYS A 21 2.48 -21.54 7.36
CA LYS A 21 2.59 -22.99 7.06
C LYS A 21 1.48 -23.53 6.16
N THR A 22 0.33 -22.84 6.13
CA THR A 22 -0.84 -23.19 5.33
C THR A 22 -0.87 -22.50 3.96
N TYR A 23 0.21 -21.83 3.54
CA TYR A 23 0.30 -21.27 2.20
C TYR A 23 0.31 -22.42 1.16
N PRO A 24 -0.43 -22.31 0.03
CA PRO A 24 -1.17 -21.15 -0.46
C PRO A 24 -2.65 -21.09 -0.06
N PHE A 25 -3.14 -21.94 0.86
CA PHE A 25 -4.54 -21.91 1.31
C PHE A 25 -4.87 -20.74 2.24
N LYS A 26 -3.86 -20.11 2.87
CA LYS A 26 -3.99 -18.80 3.53
C LYS A 26 -3.03 -17.79 2.89
N PRO A 27 -3.39 -16.49 2.85
CA PRO A 27 -2.55 -15.45 2.29
C PRO A 27 -1.23 -15.29 3.06
N PRO A 28 -0.15 -14.82 2.40
CA PRO A 28 1.03 -14.37 3.09
C PRO A 28 0.71 -13.09 3.87
N LYS A 29 1.37 -12.87 5.00
CA LYS A 29 1.31 -11.60 5.72
C LYS A 29 2.29 -10.63 5.08
N VAL A 30 1.77 -9.53 4.53
CA VAL A 30 2.58 -8.48 3.89
C VAL A 30 2.48 -7.19 4.68
N ARG A 31 3.62 -6.54 4.92
CA ARG A 31 3.69 -5.22 5.57
C ARG A 31 4.75 -4.37 4.92
N PHE A 32 4.49 -3.08 4.79
CA PHE A 32 5.53 -2.10 4.51
C PHE A 32 6.48 -1.98 5.70
N THR A 33 7.79 -2.00 5.43
CA THR A 33 8.81 -1.65 6.43
C THR A 33 9.31 -0.22 6.23
N THR A 34 9.21 0.29 5.00
CA THR A 34 9.41 1.71 4.70
C THR A 34 8.16 2.51 5.07
N LYS A 35 8.32 3.63 5.79
CA LYS A 35 7.20 4.53 6.10
C LYS A 35 6.60 5.11 4.82
N ILE A 36 5.27 5.16 4.76
CA ILE A 36 4.55 5.68 3.59
C ILE A 36 3.32 6.48 4.02
N TYR A 37 3.02 7.55 3.28
CA TYR A 37 1.81 8.35 3.48
C TYR A 37 0.72 7.85 2.52
N HIS A 38 -0.18 6.99 3.00
CA HIS A 38 -1.21 6.34 2.19
C HIS A 38 -2.45 6.03 3.03
N PRO A 39 -3.69 6.18 2.52
CA PRO A 39 -4.90 5.97 3.33
C PRO A 39 -5.16 4.50 3.66
N ASN A 40 -4.76 3.56 2.80
CA ASN A 40 -4.91 2.11 3.05
C ASN A 40 -3.68 1.45 3.70
N ILE A 41 -2.68 2.22 4.13
CA ILE A 41 -1.48 1.69 4.81
C ILE A 41 -1.32 2.40 6.16
N ASP A 42 -1.31 1.64 7.25
CA ASP A 42 -1.16 2.22 8.60
C ASP A 42 0.31 2.55 8.96
N SER A 43 0.52 3.18 10.11
CA SER A 43 1.85 3.54 10.60
C SER A 43 2.76 2.35 10.93
N ASN A 44 2.18 1.14 11.07
CA ASN A 44 2.89 -0.13 11.27
C ASN A 44 3.05 -0.91 9.96
N GLY A 45 2.75 -0.27 8.82
CA GLY A 45 2.86 -0.84 7.48
C GLY A 45 1.81 -1.90 7.14
N ARG A 46 0.74 -2.06 7.92
CA ARG A 46 -0.39 -2.94 7.57
C ARG A 46 -1.05 -2.40 6.32
N ILE A 47 -1.42 -3.29 5.41
CA ILE A 47 -2.09 -2.96 4.16
C ILE A 47 -3.54 -3.42 4.27
N CYS A 48 -4.50 -2.53 4.02
CA CYS A 48 -5.89 -2.92 3.80
C CYS A 48 -6.07 -3.22 2.31
N LEU A 49 -6.09 -4.51 2.00
CA LEU A 49 -6.27 -5.03 0.65
C LEU A 49 -7.03 -6.35 0.75
N ASP A 50 -8.14 -6.47 0.04
CA ASP A 50 -9.06 -7.61 0.08
C ASP A 50 -8.39 -8.95 -0.26
N ILE A 51 -7.47 -8.96 -1.22
CA ILE A 51 -6.72 -10.18 -1.58
C ILE A 51 -5.77 -10.64 -0.47
N LEU A 52 -5.48 -9.82 0.55
CA LEU A 52 -4.74 -10.24 1.74
C LEU A 52 -5.65 -10.76 2.86
N ASP A 53 -6.97 -10.80 2.62
CA ASP A 53 -7.99 -11.21 3.59
C ASP A 53 -9.07 -12.08 2.90
N THR A 54 -10.25 -11.53 2.66
CA THR A 54 -11.43 -12.29 2.19
C THR A 54 -11.37 -12.74 0.74
N ALA A 55 -10.62 -12.03 -0.13
CA ALA A 55 -10.53 -12.33 -1.56
C ALA A 55 -9.28 -13.15 -1.92
N TRP A 56 -8.55 -13.68 -0.94
CA TRP A 56 -7.40 -14.54 -1.23
C TRP A 56 -7.81 -15.83 -1.94
N SER A 57 -7.06 -16.19 -2.98
CA SER A 57 -7.19 -17.46 -3.69
C SER A 57 -5.82 -18.13 -3.79
N PRO A 58 -5.71 -19.46 -3.62
CA PRO A 58 -4.47 -20.20 -3.84
C PRO A 58 -3.86 -20.03 -5.24
N ALA A 59 -4.64 -19.55 -6.22
CA ALA A 59 -4.17 -19.24 -7.57
C ALA A 59 -3.47 -17.86 -7.68
N LEU A 60 -3.49 -17.05 -6.61
CA LEU A 60 -2.76 -15.79 -6.54
C LEU A 60 -1.28 -16.04 -6.23
N THR A 61 -0.42 -15.38 -6.98
CA THR A 61 1.03 -15.49 -6.87
C THR A 61 1.60 -14.20 -6.26
N VAL A 62 2.83 -14.28 -5.72
CA VAL A 62 3.53 -13.11 -5.16
C VAL A 62 3.65 -11.97 -6.19
N PRO A 63 3.99 -12.19 -7.48
CA PRO A 63 3.97 -11.13 -8.48
C PRO A 63 2.59 -10.45 -8.63
N LYS A 64 1.50 -11.23 -8.68
CA LYS A 64 0.14 -10.67 -8.76
C LYS A 64 -0.19 -9.83 -7.52
N LEU A 65 0.18 -10.32 -6.34
CA LEU A 65 0.02 -9.59 -5.09
C LEU A 65 0.79 -8.25 -5.08
N LEU A 66 2.05 -8.25 -5.53
CA LEU A 66 2.85 -7.03 -5.64
C LEU A 66 2.26 -6.06 -6.67
N LEU A 67 1.73 -6.54 -7.79
CA LEU A 67 1.03 -5.72 -8.77
C LEU A 67 -0.23 -5.07 -8.17
N SER A 68 -1.02 -5.82 -7.39
CA SER A 68 -2.17 -5.26 -6.69
C SER A 68 -1.75 -4.18 -5.69
N ILE A 69 -0.64 -4.37 -4.96
CA ILE A 69 -0.10 -3.34 -4.05
C ILE A 69 0.31 -2.09 -4.86
N CYS A 70 1.02 -2.24 -5.98
CA CYS A 70 1.33 -1.11 -6.85
C CYS A 70 0.07 -0.39 -7.35
N SER A 71 -0.98 -1.14 -7.69
CA SER A 71 -2.26 -0.58 -8.11
C SER A 71 -2.89 0.30 -7.03
N ILE A 72 -2.84 -0.11 -5.74
CA ILE A 72 -3.40 0.73 -4.67
C ILE A 72 -2.59 2.00 -4.46
N LEU A 73 -1.27 1.96 -4.70
CA LEU A 73 -0.44 3.16 -4.61
C LEU A 73 -0.82 4.18 -5.70
N CYS A 74 -1.24 3.73 -6.88
CA CYS A 74 -1.73 4.61 -7.93
C CYS A 74 -3.15 5.13 -7.63
N ASP A 75 -4.05 4.24 -7.21
CA ASP A 75 -5.43 4.58 -6.91
C ASP A 75 -5.85 4.07 -5.51
N PRO A 76 -5.61 4.88 -4.46
CA PRO A 76 -6.01 4.53 -3.11
C PRO A 76 -7.53 4.36 -2.99
N ASN A 77 -7.99 3.42 -2.16
CA ASN A 77 -9.41 3.20 -1.89
C ASN A 77 -9.85 4.00 -0.64
N PRO A 78 -10.52 5.16 -0.78
CA PRO A 78 -10.87 5.98 0.37
C PRO A 78 -12.06 5.40 1.17
N ASN A 79 -12.79 4.42 0.63
CA ASN A 79 -13.98 3.83 1.27
C ASN A 79 -13.63 2.77 2.32
N SER A 80 -12.41 2.23 2.30
CA SER A 80 -11.90 1.33 3.33
C SER A 80 -10.50 1.75 3.79
N PRO A 81 -10.36 2.92 4.45
CA PRO A 81 -9.07 3.43 4.85
C PRO A 81 -8.64 2.86 6.21
N LEU A 82 -7.34 2.60 6.38
CA LEU A 82 -6.74 2.39 7.70
C LEU A 82 -6.42 3.73 8.39
N ARG A 83 -6.27 4.78 7.59
CA ARG A 83 -5.95 6.15 8.02
C ARG A 83 -7.00 7.12 7.51
N GLY A 84 -8.06 7.30 8.29
CA GLY A 84 -9.22 8.11 7.93
C GLY A 84 -8.87 9.57 7.65
N GLU A 85 -7.88 10.12 8.36
CA GLU A 85 -7.39 11.48 8.17
C GLU A 85 -6.75 11.69 6.79
N ILE A 86 -5.96 10.72 6.31
CA ILE A 86 -5.39 10.78 4.96
C ILE A 86 -6.49 10.60 3.91
N ALA A 87 -7.44 9.69 4.15
CA ALA A 87 -8.55 9.46 3.23
C ALA A 87 -9.44 10.70 3.08
N ALA A 88 -9.66 11.45 4.17
CA ALA A 88 -10.38 12.72 4.12
C ALA A 88 -9.65 13.74 3.25
N ILE A 89 -8.33 13.91 3.42
CA ILE A 89 -7.51 14.80 2.58
C ILE A 89 -7.51 14.35 1.12
N TYR A 90 -7.38 13.04 0.85
CA TYR A 90 -7.42 12.47 -0.50
C TYR A 90 -8.73 12.82 -1.24
N ARG A 91 -9.86 12.82 -0.52
CA ARG A 91 -11.19 13.19 -1.06
C ARG A 91 -11.36 14.70 -1.22
N SER A 92 -10.96 15.51 -0.23
CA SER A 92 -11.25 16.94 -0.20
C SER A 92 -10.21 17.80 -0.91
N ASN A 93 -8.94 17.39 -0.91
CA ASN A 93 -7.83 18.14 -1.46
C ASN A 93 -6.73 17.22 -2.01
N ARG A 94 -6.93 16.77 -3.26
CA ARG A 94 -5.98 15.89 -3.94
C ARG A 94 -4.58 16.50 -4.08
N LYS A 95 -4.49 17.82 -4.24
CA LYS A 95 -3.20 18.53 -4.34
C LYS A 95 -2.40 18.40 -3.05
N LEU A 96 -3.02 18.69 -1.90
CA LEU A 96 -2.38 18.56 -0.59
C LEU A 96 -1.99 17.11 -0.29
N TYR A 97 -2.84 16.15 -0.63
CA TYR A 97 -2.49 14.73 -0.52
C TYR A 97 -1.21 14.39 -1.31
N ASN A 98 -1.15 14.82 -2.58
CA ASN A 98 0.01 14.56 -3.44
C ASN A 98 1.28 15.24 -2.92
N GLU A 99 1.18 16.47 -2.41
CA GLU A 99 2.32 17.20 -1.82
C GLU A 99 2.86 16.46 -0.58
N ASN A 100 1.98 16.08 0.36
CA ASN A 100 2.36 15.34 1.56
C ASN A 100 2.96 13.97 1.23
N ALA A 101 2.37 13.24 0.27
CA ALA A 101 2.86 11.94 -0.16
C ALA A 101 4.25 12.05 -0.80
N ARG A 102 4.49 13.04 -1.67
CA ARG A 102 5.82 13.30 -2.25
C ARG A 102 6.86 13.70 -1.21
N GLU A 103 6.48 14.48 -0.20
CA GLU A 103 7.38 14.81 0.91
C GLU A 103 7.76 13.56 1.72
N TYR A 104 6.79 12.71 2.03
CA TYR A 104 7.06 11.43 2.70
C TYR A 104 7.94 10.51 1.88
N THR A 105 7.70 10.40 0.57
CA THR A 105 8.53 9.62 -0.35
C THR A 105 9.98 10.11 -0.31
N ARG A 106 10.21 11.43 -0.44
CA ARG A 106 11.55 12.03 -0.35
C ARG A 106 12.24 11.77 0.99
N LYS A 107 11.48 11.77 2.09
CA LYS A 107 12.04 11.66 3.44
C LYS A 107 12.38 10.23 3.86
N TYR A 108 11.61 9.24 3.40
CA TYR A 108 11.67 7.89 3.94
C TYR A 108 11.98 6.81 2.90
N ALA A 109 11.85 7.10 1.60
CA ALA A 109 11.93 6.11 0.54
C ALA A 109 12.93 6.46 -0.57
N MET A 110 13.55 7.64 -0.55
CA MET A 110 14.66 7.98 -1.47
C MET A 110 16.01 7.63 -0.88
#